data_AF-A0A2N8TUQ3-F1
#
_entry.id   AF-A0A2N8TUQ3-F1
#
_cell.length_a   1.000
_cell.length_b   1.000
_cell.length_c   1.000
_cell.angle_alpha   90.00
_cell.angle_beta   90.00
_cell.angle_gamma   90.00
#
_symmetry.space_group_name_H-M   'P 1'
#
loop_
_entity.id
_entity.type
_entity.pdbx_description
1 polymer ?
#
loop_
_entity_poly.entity_id
_entity_poly.type
_entity_poly.pdbx_seq_one_letter_code
_entity_poly.pdbx_strand_id
1 'polypeptide(L)'
;MTGQQMIDDETRTDVVEVLGDLLEWQLSPQRWDRVQALVEALADALAAGDGDSVRAVTAELELSGPVRITRIGADPVIAAPPHTRDQANHLVHSLGVPPPHDAKPGGGTVTPGGDDGDGPSQDSH
;
A
#
# COMPACT_ATOMS: atom_id res chain seq x y z
N MET A 1 6.22 27.71 -15.78
CA MET A 1 5.19 26.65 -15.76
C MET A 1 5.74 25.59 -14.82
N THR A 2 5.46 25.72 -13.52
CA THR A 2 6.14 24.92 -12.50
C THR A 2 5.18 24.78 -11.33
N GLY A 3 4.57 23.62 -11.19
CA GLY A 3 3.56 23.36 -10.15
C GLY A 3 3.02 21.95 -10.11
N GLN A 4 3.75 20.96 -10.61
CA GLN A 4 3.30 19.56 -10.66
C GLN A 4 4.49 18.63 -10.38
N GLN A 5 5.01 18.70 -9.15
CA GLN A 5 6.14 17.86 -8.68
C GLN A 5 5.80 17.16 -7.35
N MET A 6 4.52 17.17 -6.96
CA MET A 6 4.03 16.44 -5.81
C MET A 6 2.79 15.67 -6.24
N ILE A 7 2.66 14.44 -5.73
CA ILE A 7 1.48 13.60 -5.93
C ILE A 7 0.30 14.29 -5.25
N ASP A 8 -0.66 14.74 -6.04
CA ASP A 8 -1.90 15.34 -5.56
C ASP A 8 -2.82 14.27 -4.95
N ASP A 9 -3.71 14.67 -4.04
CA ASP A 9 -4.57 13.73 -3.30
C ASP A 9 -5.48 12.90 -4.23
N GLU A 10 -5.93 13.47 -5.35
CA GLU A 10 -6.67 12.74 -6.40
C GLU A 10 -5.83 11.58 -6.94
N THR A 11 -4.62 11.86 -7.43
CA THR A 11 -3.69 10.82 -7.91
C THR A 11 -3.40 9.78 -6.83
N ARG A 12 -3.24 10.18 -5.56
CA ARG A 12 -3.04 9.23 -4.45
C ARG A 12 -4.25 8.31 -4.27
N THR A 13 -5.46 8.87 -4.31
CA THR A 13 -6.70 8.09 -4.20
C THR A 13 -6.80 7.09 -5.35
N ASP A 14 -6.59 7.52 -6.59
CA ASP A 14 -6.67 6.65 -7.77
C ASP A 14 -5.69 5.47 -7.66
N VAL A 15 -4.46 5.74 -7.21
CA VAL A 15 -3.45 4.69 -6.99
C VAL A 15 -3.93 3.66 -5.96
N VAL A 16 -4.49 4.11 -4.83
CA VAL A 16 -4.98 3.21 -3.78
C VAL A 16 -6.16 2.38 -4.27
N GLU A 17 -7.10 2.98 -4.99
CA GLU A 17 -8.26 2.28 -5.54
C GLU A 17 -7.83 1.19 -6.53
N VAL A 18 -6.98 1.53 -7.50
CA VAL A 18 -6.46 0.59 -8.49
C VAL A 18 -5.68 -0.57 -7.86
N LEU A 19 -4.82 -0.28 -6.89
CA LEU A 19 -4.04 -1.33 -6.21
C LEU A 19 -4.93 -2.21 -5.33
N GLY A 20 -6.01 -1.66 -4.77
CA GLY A 20 -7.04 -2.41 -4.06
C GLY A 20 -7.77 -3.37 -5.00
N ASP A 21 -8.27 -2.86 -6.13
CA ASP A 21 -8.96 -3.64 -7.16
C ASP A 21 -8.06 -4.75 -7.74
N LEU A 22 -6.78 -4.45 -7.94
CA LEU A 22 -5.77 -5.40 -8.43
C LEU A 22 -5.74 -6.69 -7.62
N LEU A 23 -5.96 -6.63 -6.30
CA LEU A 23 -5.96 -7.81 -5.43
C LEU A 23 -7.08 -8.80 -5.76
N GLU A 24 -8.16 -8.32 -6.38
CA GLU A 24 -9.33 -9.09 -6.80
C GLU A 24 -9.25 -9.53 -8.27
N TRP A 25 -8.27 -9.03 -9.03
CA TRP A 25 -8.14 -9.36 -10.44
C TRP A 25 -7.81 -10.84 -10.65
N GLN A 26 -8.32 -11.35 -11.76
CA GLN A 26 -8.01 -12.66 -12.28
C GLN A 26 -7.51 -12.51 -13.71
N LEU A 27 -6.22 -12.72 -13.91
CA LEU A 27 -5.52 -12.51 -15.18
C LEU A 27 -4.72 -13.74 -15.58
N SER A 28 -4.43 -13.89 -16.86
CA SER A 28 -3.47 -14.89 -17.34
C SER A 28 -2.06 -14.59 -16.79
N PRO A 29 -1.18 -15.59 -16.61
CA PRO A 29 0.18 -15.39 -16.11
C PRO A 29 0.98 -14.31 -16.87
N GLN A 30 0.90 -14.28 -18.20
CA GLN A 30 1.59 -13.27 -19.01
C GLN A 30 1.13 -11.83 -18.74
N ARG A 31 -0.14 -11.64 -18.38
CA ARG A 31 -0.68 -10.34 -18.00
C ARG A 31 -0.23 -9.95 -16.58
N TRP A 32 -0.09 -10.93 -15.69
CA TRP A 32 0.49 -10.70 -14.38
C TRP A 32 1.94 -10.24 -14.44
N ASP A 33 2.76 -10.77 -15.36
CA ASP A 33 4.12 -10.27 -15.61
C ASP A 33 4.12 -8.78 -15.97
N ARG A 34 3.19 -8.36 -16.85
CA ARG A 34 3.05 -6.94 -17.21
C ARG A 34 2.61 -6.10 -16.02
N VAL A 35 1.63 -6.57 -15.27
CA VAL A 35 1.14 -5.89 -14.06
C VAL A 35 2.24 -5.76 -13.01
N GLN A 36 3.06 -6.79 -12.80
CA GLN A 36 4.20 -6.75 -11.88
C GLN A 36 5.19 -5.64 -12.25
N ALA A 37 5.57 -5.54 -13.53
CA ALA A 37 6.46 -4.49 -14.01
C ALA A 37 5.86 -3.08 -13.82
N LEU A 38 4.55 -2.92 -13.95
CA LEU A 38 3.85 -1.66 -13.69
C LEU A 38 3.83 -1.32 -12.20
N VAL A 39 3.60 -2.30 -11.31
CA VAL A 39 3.64 -2.10 -9.86
C VAL A 39 5.05 -1.70 -9.38
N GLU A 40 6.10 -2.27 -9.98
CA GLU A 40 7.49 -1.86 -9.74
C GLU A 40 7.76 -0.43 -10.21
N ALA A 41 7.37 -0.09 -11.45
CA ALA A 41 7.52 1.26 -11.98
C ALA A 41 6.76 2.31 -11.16
N LEU A 42 5.59 1.94 -10.64
CA LEU A 42 4.80 2.77 -9.73
C LEU A 42 5.55 3.02 -8.41
N ALA A 43 6.13 1.97 -7.82
CA ALA A 43 6.93 2.10 -6.60
C ALA A 43 8.14 3.02 -6.81
N ASP A 44 8.83 2.91 -7.94
CA ASP A 44 9.95 3.77 -8.30
C ASP A 44 9.52 5.23 -8.48
N ALA A 45 8.41 5.47 -9.16
CA ALA A 45 7.86 6.83 -9.35
C ALA A 45 7.43 7.47 -8.03
N LEU A 46 6.80 6.69 -7.14
CA LEU A 46 6.45 7.12 -5.78
C LEU A 46 7.69 7.48 -4.96
N ALA A 47 8.75 6.67 -5.03
CA ALA A 47 10.01 6.92 -4.32
C ALA A 47 10.74 8.16 -4.86
N ALA A 48 10.63 8.43 -6.16
CA ALA A 48 11.20 9.62 -6.80
C ALA A 48 10.35 10.90 -6.57
N GLY A 49 9.13 10.77 -6.06
CA GLY A 49 8.17 11.88 -5.95
C GLY A 49 7.65 12.39 -7.30
N ASP A 50 7.76 11.58 -8.36
CA ASP A 50 7.40 11.95 -9.72
C ASP A 50 5.90 11.75 -9.97
N GLY A 51 5.11 12.77 -9.64
CA GLY A 51 3.65 12.72 -9.79
C GLY A 51 3.16 12.49 -11.22
N ASP A 52 3.90 12.96 -12.23
CA ASP A 52 3.54 12.72 -13.64
C ASP A 52 3.73 11.25 -14.02
N SER A 53 4.85 10.65 -13.62
CA SER A 53 5.09 9.22 -13.80
C SER A 53 4.11 8.37 -13.01
N VAL A 54 3.76 8.76 -11.77
CA VAL A 54 2.73 8.06 -10.97
C VAL A 54 1.41 8.04 -11.74
N ARG A 55 0.90 9.17 -12.21
CA ARG A 55 -0.35 9.22 -12.99
C ARG A 55 -0.29 8.36 -14.25
N ALA A 56 0.81 8.45 -15.01
CA ALA A 56 0.96 7.69 -16.23
C ALA A 56 0.95 6.18 -15.96
N VAL A 57 1.65 5.72 -14.93
CA VAL A 57 1.71 4.30 -14.57
C VAL A 57 0.37 3.82 -14.01
N THR A 58 -0.33 4.62 -13.21
CA THR A 58 -1.68 4.29 -12.71
C THR A 58 -2.67 4.06 -13.86
N ALA A 59 -2.69 4.95 -14.87
CA ALA A 59 -3.55 4.79 -16.03
C ALA A 59 -3.24 3.51 -16.82
N GLU A 60 -1.97 3.16 -16.99
CA GLU A 60 -1.57 1.90 -17.63
C GLU A 60 -1.99 0.66 -16.82
N LEU A 61 -1.99 0.78 -15.49
CA LEU A 61 -2.42 -0.27 -14.59
C LEU A 61 -3.93 -0.49 -14.71
N GLU A 62 -4.74 0.57 -14.72
CA GLU A 62 -6.19 0.51 -14.98
C GLU A 62 -6.52 -0.20 -16.30
N LEU A 63 -5.81 0.16 -17.37
CA LEU A 63 -5.97 -0.45 -18.69
C LEU A 63 -5.56 -1.93 -18.71
N SER A 64 -4.71 -2.35 -17.78
CA SER A 64 -4.27 -3.74 -17.63
C SER A 64 -5.26 -4.60 -16.84
N GLY A 65 -6.31 -4.00 -16.25
CA GLY A 65 -7.35 -4.69 -15.50
C GLY A 65 -8.18 -5.69 -16.34
N PRO A 66 -8.95 -6.57 -15.67
CA PRO A 66 -9.76 -7.57 -16.34
C PRO A 66 -10.85 -6.92 -17.20
N VAL A 67 -10.72 -7.05 -18.52
CA VAL A 67 -11.76 -6.63 -19.47
C VAL A 67 -12.94 -7.59 -19.34
N ARG A 68 -14.15 -7.08 -19.08
CA ARG A 68 -15.39 -7.88 -18.92
C ARG A 68 -15.88 -8.60 -20.19
N ILE A 69 -15.01 -8.83 -21.17
CA ILE A 69 -15.33 -9.53 -22.42
C ILE A 69 -14.87 -10.99 -22.26
N THR A 70 -15.82 -11.90 -22.05
CA THR A 70 -15.58 -13.34 -22.06
C THR A 70 -15.27 -13.82 -23.48
N ARG A 71 -13.98 -13.87 -23.83
CA ARG A 71 -13.53 -14.52 -25.08
C ARG A 71 -13.57 -16.04 -24.90
N ILE A 72 -14.26 -16.74 -25.80
CA ILE A 72 -14.28 -18.21 -25.84
C ILE A 72 -12.86 -18.71 -26.18
N GLY A 73 -12.32 -19.61 -25.35
CA GLY A 73 -10.97 -20.16 -25.48
C GLY A 73 -9.84 -19.35 -24.82
N ALA A 74 -10.16 -18.49 -23.84
CA ALA A 74 -9.16 -17.70 -23.12
C ALA A 74 -8.24 -18.57 -22.23
N ASP A 75 -6.99 -18.11 -22.07
CA ASP A 75 -6.02 -18.68 -21.13
C ASP A 75 -6.58 -18.79 -19.71
N PRO A 76 -6.15 -19.79 -18.92
CA PRO A 76 -6.55 -19.90 -17.53
C PRO A 76 -6.14 -18.63 -16.78
N VAL A 77 -7.12 -18.02 -16.12
CA VAL A 77 -6.88 -16.88 -15.24
C VAL A 77 -6.49 -17.38 -13.85
N ILE A 78 -5.54 -16.69 -13.25
CA ILE A 78 -5.10 -16.91 -11.87
C ILE A 78 -5.28 -15.62 -11.08
N ALA A 79 -5.47 -15.75 -9.77
CA ALA A 79 -5.39 -14.60 -8.86
C ALA A 79 -3.98 -14.00 -8.85
N ALA A 80 -3.83 -12.82 -8.24
CA ALA A 80 -2.54 -12.15 -8.07
C ALA A 80 -1.46 -13.12 -7.52
N PRO A 81 -0.30 -13.23 -8.19
CA PRO A 81 0.85 -13.94 -7.65
C PRO A 81 1.25 -13.38 -6.28
N PRO A 82 1.84 -14.19 -5.38
CA PRO A 82 2.20 -13.76 -4.03
C PRO A 82 3.03 -12.47 -4.02
N HIS A 83 4.10 -12.41 -4.83
CA HIS A 83 4.97 -11.24 -4.92
C HIS A 83 4.22 -9.95 -5.30
N THR A 84 3.39 -10.02 -6.34
CA THR A 84 2.57 -8.88 -6.79
C THR A 84 1.56 -8.46 -5.72
N ARG A 85 0.94 -9.44 -5.04
CA ARG A 85 0.01 -9.18 -3.93
C ARG A 85 0.70 -8.49 -2.76
N ASP A 86 1.85 -8.98 -2.32
CA ASP A 86 2.62 -8.40 -1.20
C ASP A 86 3.02 -6.95 -1.51
N GLN A 87 3.51 -6.70 -2.72
CA GLN A 87 3.93 -5.36 -3.14
C GLN A 87 2.75 -4.38 -3.24
N ALA A 88 1.63 -4.81 -3.83
CA ALA A 88 0.42 -3.99 -3.90
C ALA A 88 -0.12 -3.65 -2.50
N ASN A 89 -0.18 -4.63 -1.59
CA ASN A 89 -0.59 -4.39 -0.20
C ASN A 89 0.34 -3.41 0.53
N HIS A 90 1.66 -3.54 0.33
CA HIS A 90 2.62 -2.62 0.91
C HIS A 90 2.41 -1.18 0.43
N LEU A 91 2.19 -0.98 -0.88
CA LEU A 91 1.92 0.33 -1.46
C LEU A 91 0.60 0.94 -0.96
N VAL A 92 -0.48 0.15 -0.93
CA VAL A 92 -1.77 0.59 -0.36
C VAL A 92 -1.61 1.03 1.09
N HIS A 93 -0.88 0.25 1.90
CA HIS A 93 -0.65 0.60 3.30
C HIS A 93 0.20 1.87 3.44
N SER A 94 1.25 2.02 2.62
CA SER A 94 2.13 3.19 2.63
C SER A 94 1.42 4.48 2.21
N LEU A 95 0.44 4.38 1.30
CA LEU A 95 -0.30 5.54 0.79
C LEU A 95 -1.55 5.86 1.61
N GLY A 96 -2.16 4.85 2.23
CA GLY A 96 -3.35 4.99 3.07
C GLY A 96 -3.08 5.54 4.48
N VAL A 97 -1.83 5.50 4.95
CA VAL A 97 -1.43 6.20 6.17
C VAL A 97 -1.12 7.66 5.79
N PRO A 98 -1.93 8.65 6.20
CA PRO A 98 -1.56 10.05 6.01
C PRO A 98 -0.20 10.27 6.69
N PRO A 99 0.75 10.99 6.05
CA PRO A 99 2.03 11.26 6.68
C PRO A 99 1.77 11.89 8.05
N PRO A 100 2.51 11.49 9.11
CA PRO A 100 2.31 12.07 10.43
C PRO A 100 2.59 13.57 10.33
N HIS A 101 1.51 14.35 10.26
CA HIS A 101 1.57 15.79 10.35
C HIS A 101 2.03 16.10 11.78
N ASP A 102 3.29 16.52 11.91
CA ASP A 102 3.90 16.97 13.16
C ASP A 102 4.04 15.92 14.27
N ALA A 103 4.85 14.88 14.06
CA ALA A 103 5.51 14.21 15.17
C ALA A 103 6.58 15.14 15.78
N LYS A 104 6.16 16.15 16.55
CA LYS A 104 7.04 16.77 17.54
C LYS A 104 7.54 15.66 18.49
N PRO A 105 8.87 15.54 18.74
CA PRO A 105 9.37 14.63 19.74
C PRO A 105 9.11 15.24 21.13
N GLY A 106 7.88 15.10 21.63
CA GLY A 106 7.61 15.16 23.07
C GLY A 106 7.83 13.75 23.59
N GLY A 107 9.05 13.42 24.03
CA GLY A 107 9.46 13.79 25.38
C GLY A 107 9.10 12.61 26.27
N GLY A 108 10.00 11.65 26.34
CA GLY A 108 9.82 10.48 27.18
C GLY A 108 9.64 10.87 28.64
N THR A 109 8.68 10.23 29.29
CA THR A 109 8.81 9.87 30.69
C THR A 109 8.36 8.43 30.82
N VAL A 110 9.35 7.55 30.82
CA VAL A 110 9.27 6.31 31.57
C VAL A 110 9.04 6.70 33.03
N THR A 111 8.01 6.16 33.66
CA THR A 111 7.93 6.10 35.12
C THR A 111 7.79 4.64 35.49
N PRO A 112 8.87 3.95 35.90
CA PRO A 112 8.76 2.72 36.67
C PRO A 112 8.49 3.13 38.12
N GLY A 113 7.29 2.87 38.62
CA GLY A 113 6.89 3.30 39.96
C GLY A 113 5.53 2.74 40.33
N GLY A 114 5.53 1.48 40.74
CA GLY A 114 4.38 0.77 41.30
C GLY A 114 4.88 -0.41 42.15
N ASP A 115 5.93 -0.14 42.93
CA ASP A 115 6.23 -0.86 44.17
C ASP A 115 5.30 -0.27 45.27
N ASP A 116 5.07 -1.01 46.34
CA ASP A 116 4.16 -0.71 47.46
C ASP A 116 2.68 -1.10 47.28
N GLY A 117 2.46 -2.40 47.05
CA GLY A 117 1.27 -3.11 47.48
C GLY A 117 1.53 -3.86 48.78
N ASP A 118 1.45 -3.15 49.89
CA ASP A 118 1.47 -3.61 51.28
C ASP A 118 0.57 -4.84 51.49
N GLY A 119 1.17 -5.95 51.93
CA GLY A 119 0.48 -7.17 52.33
C GLY A 119 0.90 -7.57 53.74
N PRO A 120 0.03 -7.49 54.76
CA PRO A 120 0.36 -8.00 56.07
C PRO A 120 0.22 -9.52 56.09
N SER A 121 1.37 -10.20 56.04
CA SER A 121 1.49 -11.60 56.48
C SER A 121 2.25 -11.64 57.81
N GLN A 122 1.69 -12.44 58.72
CA GLN A 122 2.24 -13.00 59.95
C GLN A 122 1.98 -12.22 61.25
N ASP A 123 1.21 -12.84 62.15
CA ASP A 123 1.86 -13.52 63.27
C ASP A 123 1.06 -14.75 63.74
N SER A 124 1.82 -15.78 64.07
CA SER A 124 1.39 -17.08 64.58
C SER A 124 1.62 -17.12 66.10
N HIS A 125 0.56 -17.34 66.89
CA HIS A 125 0.66 -18.11 68.14
C HIS A 125 -0.71 -18.69 68.55
#